data_AF-A0A9R1SVR9-F1
#
_entry.id   AF-A0A9R1SVR9-F1
#
_cell.length_a   1.000
_cell.length_b   1.000
_cell.length_c   1.000
_cell.angle_alpha   90.00
_cell.angle_beta   90.00
_cell.angle_gamma   90.00
#
_symmetry.space_group_name_H-M   'P 1'
#
loop_
_entity.id
_entity.type
_entity.pdbx_description
1 polymer ?
#
loop_
_entity_poly.entity_id
_entity_poly.type
_entity_poly.pdbx_seq_one_letter_code
_entity_poly.pdbx_strand_id
1 'polypeptide(L)'
;MSLCQDQGLDILAALSMLNRLSNTDLGEILNDDGRFEEVVNDIKQLKQLESEKKVLIAGNLSLAEVNLAKQLQLEENKRALHELSEKGCELLRKLKKNQNS
;
A
#
# COMPACT_ATOMS: atom_id res chain seq x y z
N MET A 1 16.21 -5.21 3.37
CA MET A 1 15.37 -4.02 3.19
C MET A 1 16.01 -3.25 2.05
N SER A 2 15.53 -3.45 0.82
CA SER A 2 16.22 -2.97 -0.37
C SER A 2 16.13 -1.45 -0.46
N LEU A 3 17.27 -0.83 -0.77
CA LEU A 3 17.44 0.60 -1.00
C LEU A 3 16.33 1.14 -1.91
N CYS A 4 15.67 2.22 -1.49
CA CYS A 4 15.24 3.23 -2.45
C CYS A 4 16.52 3.82 -3.05
N GLN A 5 17.00 3.24 -4.15
CA GLN A 5 17.89 3.97 -5.04
C GLN A 5 17.07 5.17 -5.52
N ASP A 6 17.60 6.36 -5.32
CA ASP A 6 17.08 7.57 -5.94
C ASP A 6 17.20 7.38 -7.46
N GLN A 7 16.15 6.83 -8.07
CA GLN A 7 15.98 6.78 -9.52
C GLN A 7 15.43 8.13 -9.96
N GLY A 8 16.24 9.18 -9.77
CA GLY A 8 15.97 10.47 -10.38
C GLY A 8 15.73 10.28 -11.87
N LEU A 9 14.77 11.04 -12.41
CA LEU A 9 14.43 10.98 -13.83
C LEU A 9 15.73 11.14 -14.66
N ASP A 10 15.98 10.24 -15.62
CA ASP A 10 17.14 10.32 -16.51
C ASP A 10 16.85 11.40 -17.55
N ILE A 11 17.14 12.63 -17.14
CA ILE A 11 16.97 13.85 -17.93
C ILE A 11 17.75 13.73 -19.23
N LEU A 12 18.92 13.08 -19.25
CA LEU A 12 19.73 12.92 -20.45
C LEU A 12 19.07 12.00 -21.47
N ALA A 13 18.46 10.91 -21.04
CA ALA A 13 17.69 10.03 -21.92
C ALA A 13 16.45 10.75 -22.50
N ALA A 14 15.72 11.50 -21.65
CA ALA A 14 14.55 12.28 -22.10
C ALA A 14 14.95 13.38 -23.10
N LEU A 15 16.03 14.13 -22.83
CA LEU A 15 16.57 15.13 -23.76
C LEU A 15 17.06 14.49 -25.06
N SER A 16 17.68 13.31 -25.01
CA SER A 16 18.12 12.58 -26.20
C SER A 16 16.95 12.13 -27.08
N MET A 17 15.78 11.83 -26.50
CA MET A 17 14.56 11.55 -27.26
C MET A 17 14.04 12.81 -27.95
N LEU A 18 13.98 13.94 -27.23
CA LEU A 18 13.53 15.22 -27.79
C LEU A 18 14.44 15.72 -28.92
N ASN A 19 15.75 15.51 -28.79
CA ASN A 19 16.74 15.95 -29.77
C ASN A 19 16.67 15.21 -31.12
N ARG A 20 15.89 14.11 -31.20
CA ARG A 20 15.65 13.36 -32.44
C ARG A 20 14.40 13.82 -33.18
N LEU A 21 13.59 14.69 -32.59
CA LEU A 21 12.36 15.20 -33.17
C LEU A 21 12.65 16.35 -34.13
N SER A 22 11.82 16.51 -35.16
CA SER A 22 11.92 17.66 -36.06
C SER A 22 11.40 18.93 -35.38
N ASN A 23 11.77 20.10 -35.91
CA ASN A 23 11.23 21.38 -35.42
C ASN A 23 9.69 21.46 -35.53
N THR A 24 9.10 20.78 -36.51
CA THR A 24 7.64 20.66 -36.64
C THR A 24 7.08 19.85 -35.49
N ASP A 25 7.63 18.67 -35.20
CA ASP A 25 7.19 17.82 -34.10
C ASP A 25 7.35 18.50 -32.73
N LEU A 26 8.48 19.18 -32.51
CA LEU A 26 8.73 19.96 -31.31
C LEU A 26 7.74 21.13 -31.20
N GLY A 27 7.46 21.81 -32.31
CA GLY A 27 6.46 22.87 -32.36
C GLY A 27 5.07 22.36 -31.99
N GLU A 28 4.68 21.18 -32.46
CA GLU A 28 3.40 20.58 -32.11
C GLU A 28 3.34 20.16 -30.64
N ILE A 29 4.41 19.58 -30.10
CA ILE A 29 4.49 19.20 -28.67
C ILE A 29 4.44 20.44 -27.76
N LEU A 30 5.11 21.52 -28.13
CA LEU A 30 5.13 22.75 -27.32
C LEU A 30 3.81 23.52 -27.35
N ASN A 31 2.96 23.28 -28.34
CA ASN A 31 1.69 23.98 -28.51
C ASN A 31 0.46 23.11 -28.15
N ASP A 32 0.67 21.84 -27.77
CA ASP A 32 -0.38 20.90 -27.39
C ASP A 32 0.03 20.12 -26.13
N ASP A 33 -0.55 20.52 -24.99
CA ASP A 33 -0.30 19.89 -23.69
C ASP A 33 -0.64 18.39 -23.69
N GLY A 34 -1.62 17.95 -24.49
CA GLY A 34 -1.96 16.54 -24.62
C GLY A 34 -0.85 15.73 -25.29
N ARG A 35 -0.23 16.30 -26.33
CA ARG A 35 0.93 15.68 -26.99
C ARG A 35 2.18 15.70 -26.12
N PHE A 36 2.37 16.75 -25.33
CA PHE A 36 3.44 16.76 -24.33
C PHE A 36 3.24 15.64 -23.30
N GLU A 37 2.01 15.46 -22.80
CA GLU A 37 1.69 14.42 -21.84
C GLU A 37 1.87 13.00 -22.41
N GLU A 38 1.56 12.76 -23.69
CA GLU A 38 1.88 11.50 -24.38
C GLU A 38 3.38 11.21 -24.38
N VAL A 39 4.22 12.19 -24.72
CA VAL A 39 5.69 12.04 -24.73
C VAL A 39 6.24 11.77 -23.33
N VAL A 40 5.70 12.46 -22.32
CA VAL A 40 6.07 12.23 -20.92
C VAL A 40 5.66 10.82 -20.47
N ASN A 41 4.44 10.38 -20.79
CA ASN A 41 3.96 9.05 -20.45
C ASN A 41 4.77 7.94 -21.13
N ASP A 42 5.45 8.22 -22.24
CA ASP A 42 6.33 7.29 -22.93
C ASP A 42 7.72 7.12 -22.30
N ILE A 43 8.08 7.95 -21.32
CA ILE A 43 9.33 7.81 -20.57
C ILE A 43 9.31 6.49 -19.78
N LYS A 44 10.23 5.58 -20.12
CA LYS A 44 10.33 4.23 -19.55
C LYS A 44 10.33 4.21 -18.01
N GLN A 45 10.98 5.18 -17.39
CA GLN A 45 11.06 5.29 -15.92
C GLN A 45 9.71 5.64 -15.30
N LEU A 46 8.91 6.50 -15.95
CA LEU A 46 7.56 6.82 -15.47
C LEU A 46 6.64 5.60 -15.58
N LYS A 47 6.71 4.85 -16.68
CA LYS A 47 5.99 3.57 -16.82
C LYS A 47 6.37 2.55 -15.75
N GLN A 48 7.68 2.44 -15.46
CA GLN A 48 8.18 1.54 -14.42
C GLN A 48 7.67 1.95 -13.03
N LEU A 49 7.75 3.24 -12.70
CA LEU A 49 7.28 3.79 -11.44
C LEU A 49 5.75 3.63 -11.28
N GLU A 50 4.98 3.80 -12.36
CA GLU A 50 3.54 3.55 -12.35
C GLU A 50 3.22 2.07 -12.11
N SER A 51 4.00 1.16 -12.71
CA SER A 51 3.88 -0.29 -12.48
C SER A 51 4.20 -0.65 -11.02
N GLU A 52 5.29 -0.13 -10.47
CA GLU A 52 5.67 -0.34 -9.06
C GLU A 52 4.61 0.21 -8.12
N LYS A 53 4.08 1.41 -8.40
CA LYS A 53 2.95 1.99 -7.67
C LYS A 53 1.74 1.05 -7.66
N LYS A 54 1.37 0.46 -8.80
CA LYS A 54 0.24 -0.49 -8.90
C LYS A 54 0.48 -1.73 -8.03
N VAL A 55 1.69 -2.29 -8.06
CA VAL A 55 2.07 -3.44 -7.21
C VAL A 55 1.97 -3.08 -5.73
N LEU A 56 2.48 -1.92 -5.32
CA LEU A 56 2.43 -1.45 -3.93
C LEU A 56 0.99 -1.21 -3.45
N ILE A 57 0.14 -0.62 -4.29
CA ILE A 57 -1.27 -0.41 -3.98
C ILE A 57 -1.99 -1.74 -3.79
N ALA A 58 -1.79 -2.70 -4.70
CA ALA A 58 -2.39 -4.03 -4.60
C ALA A 58 -1.93 -4.77 -3.33
N GLY A 59 -0.65 -4.68 -3.00
CA GLY A 59 -0.08 -5.25 -1.77
C GLY A 59 -0.66 -4.59 -0.51
N ASN A 60 -0.78 -3.26 -0.49
CA ASN A 60 -1.36 -2.53 0.63
C ASN A 60 -2.85 -2.91 0.83
N LEU A 61 -3.62 -3.01 -0.25
CA LEU A 61 -5.02 -3.41 -0.21
C LEU A 61 -5.17 -4.83 0.37
N SER A 62 -4.38 -5.79 -0.11
CA SER A 62 -4.40 -7.16 0.41
C SER A 62 -4.04 -7.22 1.90
N LEU A 63 -3.06 -6.43 2.33
CA LEU A 63 -2.70 -6.32 3.75
C LEU A 63 -3.81 -5.70 4.59
N ALA A 64 -4.48 -4.65 4.08
CA ALA A 64 -5.60 -4.02 4.76
C ALA A 64 -6.74 -5.02 4.98
N GLU A 65 -7.11 -5.80 3.96
CA GLU A 65 -8.13 -6.85 4.05
C GLU A 65 -7.80 -7.89 5.12
N VAL A 66 -6.55 -8.39 5.13
CA VAL A 66 -6.10 -9.35 6.15
C VAL A 66 -6.11 -8.71 7.55
N ASN A 67 -5.69 -7.45 7.67
CA ASN A 67 -5.68 -6.74 8.95
C ASN A 67 -7.11 -6.55 9.50
N LEU A 68 -8.07 -6.19 8.64
CA LEU A 68 -9.48 -6.09 8.99
C LEU A 68 -10.04 -7.43 9.49
N ALA A 69 -9.76 -8.53 8.78
CA ALA A 69 -10.19 -9.86 9.19
C ALA A 69 -9.58 -10.28 10.55
N LYS A 70 -8.28 -10.04 10.75
CA LYS A 70 -7.60 -10.34 12.02
C LYS A 70 -8.10 -9.48 13.17
N GLN A 71 -8.47 -8.23 12.92
CA GLN A 71 -9.03 -7.35 13.95
C GLN A 71 -10.36 -7.88 14.46
N LEU A 72 -11.24 -8.38 13.59
CA LEU A 72 -12.50 -9.01 14.00
C LEU A 72 -12.24 -10.24 14.87
N GLN A 73 -11.36 -11.15 14.42
CA GLN A 73 -10.99 -12.34 15.19
C GLN A 73 -10.38 -11.99 16.56
N LEU A 74 -9.56 -10.93 16.62
CA LEU A 74 -8.97 -10.46 17.87
C LEU A 74 -10.04 -10.01 18.87
N GLU A 75 -11.04 -9.25 18.42
CA GLU A 75 -12.13 -8.79 19.28
C GLU A 75 -13.04 -9.93 19.75
N GLU A 76 -13.29 -10.93 18.89
CA GLU A 76 -14.01 -12.15 19.27
C GLU A 76 -13.25 -12.92 20.36
N ASN A 77 -11.95 -13.12 20.17
CA ASN A 77 -11.10 -13.83 21.12
C ASN A 77 -11.00 -13.10 22.47
N LYS A 78 -10.90 -11.76 22.46
CA LYS A 78 -10.92 -10.95 23.69
C LYS A 78 -12.23 -11.14 24.46
N ARG A 79 -13.37 -11.16 23.77
CA ARG A 79 -14.69 -11.38 24.39
C ARG A 79 -14.78 -12.77 25.00
N ALA A 80 -14.39 -13.80 24.25
CA ALA A 80 -14.38 -15.18 24.74
C ALA A 80 -13.48 -15.36 25.97
N LEU A 81 -12.31 -14.73 25.97
CA LEU A 81 -11.38 -14.76 27.11
C LEU A 81 -11.98 -14.09 28.35
N HIS A 82 -12.65 -12.95 28.18
CA HIS A 82 -13.33 -12.25 29.26
C HIS A 82 -14.43 -13.11 29.90
N GLU A 83 -15.31 -13.69 29.08
CA GLU A 83 -16.38 -14.57 29.56
C GLU A 83 -15.84 -15.79 30.32
N LEU A 84 -14.76 -16.39 29.82
CA LEU A 84 -14.12 -17.53 30.48
C LEU A 84 -13.49 -17.13 31.82
N SER A 85 -12.87 -15.95 31.87
CA SER A 85 -12.31 -15.38 33.09
C SER A 85 -13.40 -15.14 34.15
N GLU A 86 -14.52 -14.53 33.77
CA GLU A 86 -15.65 -14.30 34.67
C GLU A 86 -16.22 -15.60 35.24
N LYS A 87 -16.43 -16.62 34.37
CA LYS A 87 -16.87 -17.96 34.80
C LYS A 87 -15.90 -18.58 35.78
N GLY A 88 -14.59 -18.50 35.51
CA GLY A 88 -13.55 -18.99 36.40
C GLY A 88 -13.57 -18.30 37.78
N CYS A 89 -13.69 -16.98 37.81
CA CYS A 89 -13.82 -16.21 39.05
C CYS A 89 -15.08 -16.59 39.84
N GLU A 90 -16.21 -16.81 39.16
CA GLU A 90 -17.46 -17.21 39.80
C GLU A 90 -17.34 -18.61 40.43
N LEU A 91 -16.76 -19.58 39.70
CA LEU A 91 -16.51 -20.93 40.21
C LEU A 91 -15.59 -20.91 41.43
N LEU A 92 -14.50 -20.13 41.37
CA LEU A 92 -13.58 -19.99 42.49
C LEU A 92 -14.26 -19.37 43.72
N ARG A 93 -15.15 -18.38 43.52
CA ARG A 93 -15.95 -17.80 44.59
C ARG A 93 -16.91 -18.81 45.21
N LYS A 94 -17.56 -19.66 44.39
CA LYS A 94 -18.44 -20.75 44.87
C LYS A 94 -17.66 -21.78 45.69
N LEU A 95 -16.50 -22.22 45.21
CA LEU A 95 -15.63 -23.15 45.95
C LEU A 95 -15.19 -22.60 47.30
N LYS A 96 -14.75 -21.33 47.36
CA LYS A 96 -14.37 -20.69 48.63
C LYS A 96 -15.52 -20.58 49.64
N LYS A 97 -16.74 -20.30 49.17
CA LYS A 97 -17.93 -20.29 50.04
C LYS A 97 -18.22 -21.67 50.61
N ASN A 98 -18.13 -22.70 49.77
CA ASN A 98 -18.39 -24.09 50.18
C ASN A 98 -17.33 -24.66 51.12
N GLN A 99 -16.09 -24.14 51.10
CA GLN A 99 -15.02 -24.53 52.03
C GLN A 99 -15.14 -23.89 53.42
N ASN A 100 -15.87 -22.77 53.53
CA ASN A 100 -16.03 -22.01 54.77
C ASN A 100 -17.40 -22.24 55.44
N SER A 101 -18.18 -23.20 54.93
CA SER A 101 -19.52 -23.56 55.40
C SER A 101 -19.54 -25.01 55.87
#